data_AF-A0A0N5BL86-F1
#
_entry.id   AF-A0A0N5BL86-F1
#
_cell.length_a   1.000
_cell.length_b   1.000
_cell.length_c   1.000
_cell.angle_alpha   90.00
_cell.angle_beta   90.00
_cell.angle_gamma   90.00
#
_symmetry.space_group_name_H-M   'P 1'
#
loop_
_entity.id
_entity.type
_entity.pdbx_description
1 polymer ?
#
loop_
_entity_poly.entity_id
_entity_poly.type
_entity_poly.pdbx_seq_one_letter_code
_entity_poly.pdbx_strand_id
1 'polypeptide(L)'
;MFVILHLDQKLDSFNEYNASDVKTYGYQYDFYSRLHIFPTIFSIREFGQAVGLSFNDHKILFKWYCKLNFLLRLQYRKKCENDGYYDLRPGSNCVCPSGCAGEFCDKLIIDP
;
A
#
# COMPACT_ATOMS: atom_id res chain seq x y z
N MET A 1 -13.62 -6.04 0.50
CA MET A 1 -13.09 -7.38 0.79
C MET A 1 -11.66 -7.40 0.30
N PHE A 2 -10.66 -7.62 1.16
CA PHE A 2 -9.29 -7.86 0.70
C PHE A 2 -8.98 -9.33 0.87
N VAL A 3 -8.58 -9.94 -0.23
CA VAL A 3 -8.03 -11.28 -0.23
C VAL A 3 -6.52 -11.12 -0.25
N ILE A 4 -5.90 -11.02 0.93
CA ILE A 4 -4.53 -11.54 1.05
C ILE A 4 -4.75 -13.06 1.04
N LEU A 5 -3.94 -13.83 0.33
CA LEU A 5 -4.11 -15.27 0.25
C LEU A 5 -2.93 -15.93 0.94
N HIS A 6 -3.21 -16.80 1.90
CA HIS A 6 -2.18 -17.61 2.53
C HIS A 6 -1.69 -18.64 1.51
N LEU A 7 -0.40 -18.60 1.18
CA LEU A 7 0.28 -19.70 0.49
C LEU A 7 0.62 -20.77 1.53
N ASP A 8 -0.33 -21.67 1.79
CA ASP A 8 0.06 -22.99 2.26
C ASP A 8 0.53 -23.77 1.02
N GLN A 9 1.76 -24.29 1.01
CA GLN A 9 2.39 -24.94 -0.16
C GLN A 9 1.74 -26.29 -0.56
N LYS A 10 0.49 -26.53 -0.14
CA LYS A 10 -0.35 -27.66 -0.55
C LYS A 10 -1.49 -27.14 -1.43
N LEU A 11 -1.42 -27.53 -2.70
CA LEU A 11 -2.38 -27.33 -3.79
C LEU A 11 -3.85 -27.12 -3.38
N ASP A 12 -4.50 -26.17 -4.07
CA ASP A 12 -5.93 -26.05 -4.38
C ASP A 12 -6.92 -25.33 -3.44
N SER A 13 -6.52 -24.67 -2.35
CA SER A 13 -7.48 -23.86 -1.57
C SER A 13 -7.11 -22.39 -1.45
N PHE A 14 -7.87 -21.53 -2.15
CA PHE A 14 -7.96 -20.10 -1.84
C PHE A 14 -8.89 -19.92 -0.65
N ASN A 15 -8.33 -19.86 0.56
CA ASN A 15 -9.09 -19.53 1.75
C ASN A 15 -8.99 -18.03 2.01
N GLU A 16 -10.14 -17.38 2.11
CA GLU A 16 -10.20 -16.00 2.58
C GLU A 16 -9.76 -15.94 4.05
N TYR A 17 -8.99 -14.92 4.41
CA TYR A 17 -8.74 -14.64 5.82
C TYR A 17 -10.04 -14.23 6.52
N ASN A 18 -10.17 -14.61 7.79
CA ASN A 18 -11.24 -14.09 8.63
C ASN A 18 -11.11 -12.56 8.76
N ALA A 19 -12.25 -11.87 8.72
CA ALA A 19 -12.28 -10.41 8.82
C ALA A 19 -11.67 -9.89 10.14
N SER A 20 -11.68 -10.69 11.21
CA SER A 20 -11.05 -10.36 12.51
C SER A 20 -9.53 -10.30 12.45
N ASP A 21 -8.93 -11.05 11.53
CA ASP A 21 -7.48 -11.30 11.50
C ASP A 21 -6.76 -10.32 10.56
N VAL A 22 -7.53 -9.57 9.76
CA VAL A 22 -7.02 -8.63 8.75
C VAL A 22 -7.28 -7.18 9.16
N LYS A 23 -6.25 -6.34 9.03
CA LYS A 23 -6.39 -4.88 9.10
C LYS A 23 -6.14 -4.27 7.74
N THR A 24 -7.19 -3.69 7.16
CA THR A 24 -7.14 -3.00 5.86
C THR A 24 -6.74 -1.53 5.97
N TYR A 25 -6.72 -0.99 7.20
CA TYR A 25 -6.39 0.41 7.49
C TYR A 25 -7.21 1.45 6.71
N GLY A 26 -8.38 1.07 6.20
CA GLY A 26 -9.27 1.91 5.39
C GLY A 26 -8.92 1.96 3.89
N TYR A 27 -7.92 1.21 3.42
CA TYR A 27 -7.59 1.15 1.99
C TYR A 27 -8.60 0.29 1.23
N GLN A 28 -8.61 0.40 -0.10
CA GLN A 28 -9.36 -0.47 -1.02
C GLN A 28 -8.45 -1.50 -1.69
N TYR A 29 -9.05 -2.55 -2.25
CA TYR A 29 -8.31 -3.63 -2.90
C TYR A 29 -7.37 -3.09 -3.98
N ASP A 30 -6.10 -3.48 -3.90
CA ASP A 30 -5.07 -3.01 -4.83
C ASP A 30 -4.70 -4.12 -5.81
N PHE A 31 -5.22 -4.00 -7.02
CA PHE A 31 -4.96 -4.91 -8.13
C PHE A 31 -3.49 -4.90 -8.60
N TYR A 32 -2.78 -3.80 -8.34
CA TYR A 32 -1.35 -3.65 -8.62
C TYR A 32 -0.48 -4.06 -7.43
N SER A 33 -1.08 -4.58 -6.35
CA SER A 33 -0.32 -5.07 -5.21
C SER A 33 0.57 -6.23 -5.64
N ARG A 34 1.83 -6.19 -5.21
CA ARG A 34 2.74 -7.33 -5.35
C ARG A 34 2.40 -8.49 -4.39
N LEU A 35 1.58 -8.22 -3.39
CA LEU A 35 1.05 -9.23 -2.47
C LEU A 35 -0.15 -9.98 -3.09
N HIS A 36 -0.61 -9.56 -4.28
CA HIS A 36 -1.62 -10.30 -5.03
C HIS A 36 -1.01 -11.59 -5.60
N ILE A 37 -1.73 -12.71 -5.44
CA ILE A 37 -1.37 -13.95 -6.11
C ILE A 37 -1.57 -13.79 -7.62
N PHE A 38 -0.51 -14.08 -8.37
CA PHE A 38 -0.58 -14.21 -9.83
C PHE A 38 -1.26 -15.53 -10.17
N PRO A 39 -2.47 -15.54 -10.77
CA PRO A 39 -3.00 -16.77 -11.31
C PRO A 39 -2.12 -17.17 -12.50
N THR A 40 -1.31 -18.22 -12.34
CA THR A 40 -0.53 -18.82 -13.44
C THR A 40 -1.42 -19.38 -14.56
N ILE A 41 -2.72 -19.50 -14.31
CA ILE A 41 -3.73 -20.13 -15.18
C ILE A 41 -4.44 -19.10 -16.08
N PHE A 42 -4.46 -17.82 -15.70
CA PHE A 42 -5.10 -16.78 -16.50
C PHE A 42 -4.04 -15.79 -17.00
N SER A 43 -3.82 -15.76 -18.32
CA SER A 43 -2.93 -14.82 -19.03
C SER A 43 -3.38 -13.35 -18.98
N ILE A 44 -4.00 -12.91 -17.90
CA ILE A 44 -4.40 -11.52 -17.71
C ILE A 44 -3.23 -10.80 -17.04
N ARG A 45 -2.35 -10.23 -17.87
CA ARG A 45 -1.12 -9.49 -17.46
C ARG A 45 -1.38 -8.20 -16.68
N GLU A 46 -2.63 -7.87 -16.39
CA GLU A 46 -3.04 -6.61 -15.76
C GLU A 46 -3.12 -6.71 -14.22
N PHE A 47 -3.03 -7.91 -13.66
CA PHE A 47 -3.16 -8.16 -12.21
C PHE A 47 -1.86 -8.68 -11.60
N GLY A 48 -1.41 -8.00 -10.54
CA GLY A 48 -0.11 -8.24 -9.93
C GLY A 48 1.01 -7.65 -10.79
N GLN A 49 1.80 -6.74 -10.24
CA GLN A 49 3.04 -6.31 -10.90
C GLN A 49 4.22 -7.10 -10.32
N ALA A 50 5.10 -7.62 -11.19
CA ALA A 50 6.30 -8.34 -10.75
C ALA A 50 7.46 -7.40 -10.40
N VAL A 51 7.33 -6.10 -10.70
CA VAL A 51 8.36 -5.08 -10.54
C VAL A 51 7.96 -4.12 -9.42
N GLY A 52 8.79 -4.04 -8.37
CA GLY A 52 8.58 -3.11 -7.25
C GLY A 52 7.38 -3.44 -6.36
N LEU A 53 7.15 -2.60 -5.35
CA LEU A 53 5.92 -2.57 -4.55
C LEU A 53 5.02 -1.48 -5.11
N SER A 54 3.70 -1.66 -5.04
CA SER A 54 2.78 -0.59 -5.38
C SER A 54 2.87 0.56 -4.37
N PHE A 55 2.32 1.72 -4.72
CA PHE A 55 2.20 2.83 -3.79
C PHE A 55 1.40 2.41 -2.53
N ASN A 56 0.32 1.65 -2.70
CA ASN A 56 -0.53 1.20 -1.61
C ASN A 56 0.13 0.09 -0.77
N ASP A 57 0.89 -0.81 -1.39
CA ASP A 57 1.72 -1.79 -0.68
C ASP A 57 2.68 -1.07 0.28
N HIS A 58 3.42 -0.10 -0.25
CA HIS A 58 4.40 0.64 0.54
C HIS A 58 3.71 1.46 1.65
N LYS A 59 2.55 2.07 1.35
CA LYS A 59 1.74 2.83 2.31
C LYS A 59 1.22 1.95 3.46
N ILE A 60 0.72 0.74 3.17
CA ILE A 60 0.23 -0.20 4.19
C ILE A 60 1.37 -0.67 5.07
N LEU A 61 2.49 -1.11 4.47
CA LEU A 61 3.69 -1.53 5.20
C LEU A 61 4.21 -0.41 6.10
N PHE A 62 4.28 0.80 5.56
CA PHE A 62 4.69 1.99 6.31
C PHE A 62 3.77 2.27 7.50
N LYS A 63 2.44 2.22 7.30
CA LYS A 63 1.46 2.45 8.36
C LYS A 63 1.54 1.40 9.46
N TRP A 64 1.76 0.14 9.09
CA TRP A 64 1.98 -0.95 10.04
C TRP A 64 3.28 -0.74 10.84
N TYR A 65 4.39 -0.42 10.16
CA TYR A 65 5.67 -0.12 10.79
C TYR A 65 5.58 1.04 11.79
N CYS A 66 4.88 2.12 11.42
CA CYS A 66 4.73 3.28 12.29
C CYS A 66 3.85 3.03 13.50
N LYS A 67 2.86 2.15 13.37
CA LYS A 67 2.04 1.72 14.51
C LYS A 67 2.89 0.96 15.55
N LEU A 68 3.87 0.19 15.10
CA LEU A 68 4.79 -0.53 15.99
C LEU A 68 5.87 0.39 16.59
N ASN A 69 6.29 1.42 15.86
CA ASN A 69 7.37 2.30 16.25
C ASN A 69 6.86 3.67 16.72
N PHE A 70 6.38 3.74 17.96
CA PHE A 70 5.87 4.97 18.58
C PHE A 70 6.91 6.11 18.65
N LEU A 71 8.20 5.78 18.59
CA LEU A 71 9.31 6.74 18.62
C LEU A 71 9.37 7.65 17.38
N LEU A 72 8.70 7.29 16.28
CA LEU A 72 8.72 8.06 15.04
C LEU A 72 7.99 9.40 15.13
N ARG A 73 7.19 9.63 16.18
CA ARG A 73 6.55 10.92 16.50
C ARG A 73 5.76 11.53 15.33
N LEU A 74 5.23 10.70 14.42
CA LEU A 74 4.52 11.16 13.22
C LEU A 74 3.28 12.01 13.54
N GLN A 75 2.68 11.82 14.72
CA GLN A 75 1.55 12.63 15.20
C GLN A 75 1.86 14.13 15.33
N TYR A 76 3.14 14.51 15.45
CA TYR A 76 3.56 15.92 15.53
C TYR A 76 3.95 16.50 14.17
N ARG A 77 3.99 15.68 13.12
CA ARG A 77 4.27 16.15 11.78
C ARG A 77 2.97 16.63 11.13
N LYS A 78 3.07 17.61 10.23
CA LYS A 78 1.92 18.08 9.43
C LYS A 78 1.31 16.92 8.65
N LYS A 79 0.01 16.92 8.37
CA LYS A 79 -0.58 15.81 7.61
C LYS A 79 -0.17 15.87 6.13
N CYS A 80 0.06 14.70 5.51
CA CYS A 80 0.13 14.58 4.05
C CYS A 80 -1.29 14.58 3.48
N GLU A 81 -1.55 15.41 2.48
CA GLU A 81 -2.83 15.50 1.78
C GLU A 81 -2.94 14.49 0.64
N ASN A 82 -4.11 14.42 0.02
CA ASN A 82 -4.40 13.59 -1.15
C ASN A 82 -3.87 12.15 -1.01
N ASP A 83 -4.07 11.53 0.16
CA ASP A 83 -3.63 10.17 0.42
C ASP A 83 -2.10 9.92 0.34
N GLY A 84 -1.29 10.97 0.49
CA GLY A 84 0.15 10.83 0.72
C GLY A 84 0.49 10.20 2.08
N TYR A 85 1.74 9.78 2.26
CA TYR A 85 2.28 9.32 3.54
C TYR A 85 3.74 9.75 3.73
N TYR A 86 4.22 9.76 4.97
CA TYR A 86 5.58 10.16 5.26
C TYR A 86 6.62 9.16 4.79
N ASP A 87 7.73 9.69 4.32
CA ASP A 87 8.96 8.93 4.17
C ASP A 87 9.81 9.06 5.45
N LEU A 88 10.50 7.96 5.80
CA LEU A 88 11.37 7.88 6.99
C LEU A 88 12.81 8.25 6.69
N ARG A 89 13.15 8.44 5.42
CA ARG A 89 14.50 8.84 5.05
C ARG A 89 14.82 10.22 5.68
N PRO A 90 16.07 10.46 6.11
CA PRO A 90 16.45 11.75 6.64
C PRO A 90 16.18 12.87 5.61
N GLY A 91 15.45 13.91 6.01
CA GLY A 91 15.12 15.04 5.14
C GLY A 91 14.05 14.78 4.08
N SER A 92 13.37 13.62 4.11
CA SER A 92 12.29 13.32 3.18
C SER A 92 10.94 13.85 3.64
N ASN A 93 10.13 14.30 2.67
CA ASN A 93 8.78 14.82 2.88
C ASN A 93 7.73 13.72 2.65
N CYS A 94 6.50 14.11 2.33
CA CYS A 94 5.46 13.15 1.94
C CYS A 94 5.79 12.47 0.61
N VAL A 95 5.57 11.15 0.54
CA VAL A 95 5.46 10.41 -0.72
C VAL A 95 4.05 10.60 -1.24
N CYS A 96 3.93 11.17 -2.44
CA CYS A 96 2.65 11.52 -3.05
C CYS A 96 2.20 10.43 -4.03
N PRO A 97 0.88 10.18 -4.12
CA PRO A 97 0.36 9.34 -5.18
C PRO A 97 0.50 10.04 -6.54
N SER A 98 0.38 9.24 -7.60
CA SER A 98 0.40 9.74 -8.98
C SER A 98 -0.62 10.85 -9.19
N GLY A 99 -0.22 11.92 -9.89
CA GLY A 99 -1.05 13.10 -10.12
C GLY A 99 -1.05 14.13 -8.98
N CYS A 100 -0.32 13.88 -7.89
CA CYS A 100 -0.16 14.81 -6.78
C CYS A 100 1.31 15.19 -6.57
N ALA A 101 1.54 16.41 -6.10
CA ALA A 101 2.86 16.99 -5.86
C ALA A 101 2.83 17.98 -4.67
N GLY A 102 3.99 18.55 -4.37
CA GLY A 102 4.19 19.43 -3.22
C GLY A 102 4.75 18.70 -2.01
N GLU A 103 5.27 19.45 -1.05
CA GLU A 103 5.89 18.91 0.17
C GLU A 103 4.93 18.02 0.97
N PHE A 104 3.64 18.39 0.95
CA PHE A 104 2.57 17.69 1.65
C PHE A 104 1.54 17.07 0.70
N CYS A 105 1.89 16.86 -0.57
CA CYS A 105 0.99 16.33 -1.59
C CYS A 105 -0.28 17.17 -1.79
N ASP A 106 -0.18 18.47 -1.53
CA ASP A 106 -1.27 19.45 -1.53
C ASP A 106 -1.55 20.07 -2.90
N LYS A 107 -0.72 19.75 -3.90
CA LYS A 107 -0.87 20.25 -5.28
C LYS A 107 -1.26 19.11 -6.22
N LEU A 108 -2.16 19.39 -7.14
CA LEU A 108 -2.44 18.50 -8.27
C LEU A 108 -1.47 18.79 -9.41
N ILE A 109 -0.95 17.74 -10.03
CA ILE A 109 -0.19 17.86 -11.27
C ILE A 109 -1.23 17.99 -12.39
N ILE A 110 -1.39 19.20 -12.91
CA ILE A 110 -2.20 19.45 -14.09
C ILE A 110 -1.22 19.45 -15.25
N ASP A 111 -1.24 18.39 -16.08
CA ASP A 111 -0.53 18.42 -17.35
C ASP A 111 -1.18 19.50 -18.25
N PRO A 112 -0.40 20.44 -18.82
CA PRO A 112 -0.90 21.48 -19.70
C PRO A 112 -1.38 20.94 -21.06
#